data_AF-A0A3R7ETA6-F1
#
_entry.id   AF-A0A3R7ETA6-F1
#
_cell.length_a   1.000
_cell.length_b   1.000
_cell.length_c   1.000
_cell.angle_alpha   90.00
_cell.angle_beta   90.00
_cell.angle_gamma   90.00
#
_symmetry.space_group_name_H-M   'P 1'
#
loop_
_entity.id
_entity.type
_entity.pdbx_description
1 polymer ?
#
loop_
_entity_poly.entity_id
_entity_poly.type
_entity_poly.pdbx_seq_one_letter_code
_entity_poly.pdbx_strand_id
1 'polypeptide(L)'
;MNVTLLQVGGPWHPYTAALKYVRRIRDALKEVMPEHASYFEERARAVEEEINATANEIAANATLLRVNEVKVICMQWQKAFVEWLGFNVVATYKPPERMSTSEILELTATAKRSSLGDR
;
A
#
# COMPACT_ATOMS: atom_id res chain seq x y z
N MET A 1 -33.13 7.92 14.57
CA MET A 1 -32.02 7.08 14.09
C MET A 1 -30.75 7.64 14.70
N ASN A 2 -30.08 6.90 15.58
CA ASN A 2 -28.85 7.36 16.20
C ASN A 2 -27.67 6.87 15.35
N VAL A 3 -26.82 7.77 14.86
CA VAL A 3 -25.69 7.44 13.99
C VAL A 3 -24.40 7.77 14.72
N THR A 4 -23.56 6.77 14.95
CA THR A 4 -22.23 6.95 15.53
C THR A 4 -21.23 7.14 14.40
N LEU A 5 -20.63 8.31 14.29
CA LEU A 5 -19.52 8.56 13.37
C LEU A 5 -18.21 8.23 14.07
N LEU A 6 -17.45 7.27 13.52
CA LEU A 6 -16.14 6.91 14.02
C LEU A 6 -15.08 7.08 12.93
N GLN A 7 -14.08 7.90 13.21
CA GLN A 7 -12.96 8.10 12.31
C GLN A 7 -11.92 7.00 12.50
N VAL A 8 -11.86 6.07 11.56
CA VAL A 8 -10.69 5.21 11.38
C VAL A 8 -9.75 5.92 10.41
N GLY A 9 -8.48 6.06 10.75
CA GLY A 9 -7.51 6.78 9.91
C GLY A 9 -6.11 6.21 10.04
N GLY A 10 -5.34 6.23 8.95
CA GLY A 10 -4.00 5.63 8.90
C GLY A 10 -3.69 5.16 7.48
N PRO A 11 -2.44 4.74 7.21
CA PRO A 11 -2.08 4.20 5.91
C PRO A 11 -2.83 2.87 5.67
N TRP A 12 -3.21 2.63 4.42
CA TRP A 12 -3.76 1.35 3.98
C TRP A 12 -2.75 0.53 3.15
N HIS A 13 -1.63 1.14 2.74
CA HIS A 13 -0.56 0.48 1.99
C HIS A 13 0.78 0.47 2.78
N PRO A 14 1.65 -0.53 2.60
CA PRO A 14 1.41 -1.79 1.87
C PRO A 14 0.38 -2.67 2.61
N TYR A 15 0.10 -3.88 2.13
CA TYR A 15 -0.99 -4.73 2.65
C TYR A 15 -0.95 -4.93 4.18
N THR A 16 0.25 -4.89 4.81
CA THR A 16 0.39 -4.98 6.26
C THR A 16 -0.28 -3.83 7.01
N ALA A 17 -0.36 -2.64 6.40
CA ALA A 17 -1.12 -1.51 6.92
C ALA A 17 -2.63 -1.71 6.74
N ALA A 18 -3.07 -2.31 5.62
CA ALA A 18 -4.47 -2.71 5.43
C ALA A 18 -4.94 -3.69 6.51
N LEU A 19 -4.12 -4.68 6.90
CA LEU A 19 -4.45 -5.60 8.00
C LEU A 19 -4.71 -4.86 9.32
N LYS A 20 -3.88 -3.86 9.66
CA LYS A 20 -4.10 -3.01 10.84
C LYS A 20 -5.40 -2.21 10.72
N TYR A 21 -5.74 -1.76 9.51
CA TYR A 21 -6.96 -1.02 9.25
C TYR A 21 -8.21 -1.88 9.45
N VAL A 22 -8.19 -3.12 8.94
CA VAL A 22 -9.26 -4.13 9.14
C VAL A 22 -9.49 -4.38 10.62
N ARG A 23 -8.42 -4.60 11.39
CA ARG A 23 -8.52 -4.83 12.85
C ARG A 23 -9.11 -3.62 13.58
N ARG A 24 -8.75 -2.41 13.18
CA ARG A 24 -9.32 -1.19 13.79
C ARG A 24 -10.80 -1.00 13.48
N ILE A 25 -11.22 -1.30 12.25
CA ILE A 25 -12.64 -1.30 11.89
C ILE A 25 -13.39 -2.36 12.70
N ARG A 26 -12.84 -3.58 12.79
CA ARG A 26 -13.40 -4.66 13.62
C ARG A 26 -13.59 -4.22 15.07
N ASP A 27 -12.56 -3.65 15.68
CA ASP A 27 -12.58 -3.25 17.09
C ASP A 27 -13.61 -2.14 17.33
N ALA A 28 -13.68 -1.15 16.43
CA ALA A 28 -14.70 -0.11 16.51
C ALA A 28 -16.14 -0.64 16.34
N LEU A 29 -16.35 -1.57 15.41
CA LEU A 29 -17.67 -2.19 15.22
C LEU A 29 -18.09 -3.02 16.44
N LYS A 30 -17.15 -3.73 17.08
CA LYS A 30 -17.38 -4.47 18.33
C LYS A 30 -17.72 -3.56 19.50
N GLU A 31 -17.14 -2.36 19.54
CA GLU A 31 -17.46 -1.36 20.57
C GLU A 31 -18.88 -0.80 20.40
N VAL A 32 -19.30 -0.53 19.16
CA VAL A 32 -20.62 0.05 18.87
C VAL A 32 -21.75 -0.98 18.88
N MET A 33 -21.48 -2.22 18.45
CA MET A 33 -22.45 -3.32 18.34
C MET A 33 -21.90 -4.61 18.97
N PRO A 34 -21.74 -4.65 20.31
CA PRO A 34 -21.13 -5.79 21.01
C PRO A 34 -21.90 -7.10 20.83
N GLU A 35 -23.22 -7.05 20.59
CA GLU A 35 -24.06 -8.22 20.28
C GLU A 35 -23.65 -8.93 18.98
N HIS A 36 -22.94 -8.23 18.09
CA HIS A 36 -22.42 -8.76 16.83
C HIS A 36 -20.91 -9.01 16.86
N ALA A 37 -20.27 -8.97 18.04
CA ALA A 37 -18.81 -9.02 18.15
C ALA A 37 -18.18 -10.27 17.52
N SER A 38 -18.79 -11.45 17.70
CA SER A 38 -18.31 -12.70 17.09
C SER A 38 -18.36 -12.65 15.56
N TYR A 39 -19.41 -12.05 15.00
CA TYR A 39 -19.56 -11.88 13.55
C TYR A 39 -18.43 -10.98 13.01
N PHE A 40 -18.16 -9.83 13.63
CA PHE A 40 -17.08 -8.95 13.19
C PHE A 40 -15.70 -9.60 13.31
N GLU A 41 -15.47 -10.42 14.35
CA GLU A 41 -14.21 -11.15 14.51
C GLU A 41 -13.99 -12.17 13.39
N GLU A 42 -15.03 -12.94 13.04
CA GLU A 42 -14.98 -13.92 11.96
C GLU A 42 -14.78 -13.22 10.60
N ARG A 43 -15.53 -12.15 10.33
CA ARG A 43 -15.41 -11.39 9.07
C ARG A 43 -14.04 -10.73 8.93
N ALA A 44 -13.51 -10.14 9.99
CA ALA A 44 -12.18 -9.54 9.97
C ALA A 44 -11.11 -10.59 9.68
N ARG A 45 -11.20 -11.76 10.31
CA ARG A 45 -10.27 -12.88 10.06
C ARG A 45 -10.31 -13.33 8.60
N ALA A 46 -11.50 -13.54 8.03
CA ALA A 46 -11.64 -13.93 6.63
C ALA A 46 -11.02 -12.89 5.68
N VAL A 47 -11.26 -11.60 5.93
CA VAL A 47 -10.65 -10.51 5.15
C VAL A 47 -9.13 -10.48 5.29
N GLU A 48 -8.61 -10.69 6.51
CA GLU A 48 -7.16 -10.77 6.73
C GLU A 48 -6.54 -11.97 5.99
N GLU A 49 -7.21 -13.12 5.97
CA GLU A 49 -6.77 -14.30 5.22
C GLU A 49 -6.74 -14.04 3.71
N GLU A 50 -7.78 -13.41 3.15
CA GLU A 50 -7.84 -13.02 1.74
C GLU A 50 -6.72 -12.02 1.38
N ILE A 51 -6.50 -10.99 2.20
CA ILE A 51 -5.44 -10.01 2.00
C ILE A 51 -4.06 -10.69 1.99
N ASN A 52 -3.81 -11.60 2.95
CA ASN A 52 -2.55 -12.32 3.03
C ASN A 52 -2.35 -13.27 1.83
N ALA A 53 -3.40 -13.97 1.40
CA ALA A 53 -3.36 -14.85 0.23
C ALA A 53 -3.00 -14.07 -1.04
N THR A 54 -3.69 -12.94 -1.29
CA THR A 54 -3.38 -12.06 -2.42
C THR A 54 -1.98 -11.46 -2.32
N ALA A 55 -1.54 -11.04 -1.13
CA ALA A 55 -0.19 -10.51 -0.92
C ALA A 55 0.89 -11.56 -1.25
N ASN A 56 0.67 -12.82 -0.86
CA ASN A 56 1.58 -13.92 -1.16
C ASN A 56 1.63 -14.24 -2.66
N GLU A 57 0.47 -14.25 -3.34
CA GLU A 57 0.41 -14.45 -4.79
C GLU A 57 1.17 -13.34 -5.54
N ILE A 58 0.93 -12.08 -5.16
CA ILE A 58 1.61 -10.92 -5.73
C ILE A 58 3.14 -11.01 -5.49
N ALA A 59 3.58 -11.36 -4.28
CA ALA A 59 5.00 -11.50 -3.96
C ALA A 59 5.67 -12.65 -4.75
N ALA A 60 4.96 -13.76 -4.95
CA ALA A 60 5.44 -14.86 -5.78
C ALA A 60 5.61 -14.43 -7.24
N ASN A 61 4.63 -13.72 -7.80
CA ASN A 61 4.69 -13.17 -9.16
C ASN A 61 5.82 -12.15 -9.31
N ALA A 62 6.00 -11.26 -8.33
CA ALA A 62 7.08 -10.30 -8.31
C ALA A 62 8.47 -10.98 -8.32
N THR A 63 8.62 -12.06 -7.56
CA THR A 63 9.84 -12.88 -7.55
C THR A 63 10.08 -13.55 -8.90
N LEU A 64 9.05 -14.16 -9.50
CA LEU A 64 9.13 -14.80 -10.81
C LEU A 64 9.54 -13.82 -11.91
N LEU A 65 9.02 -12.59 -11.85
CA LEU A 65 9.32 -11.51 -12.79
C LEU A 65 10.66 -10.80 -12.49
N ARG A 66 11.41 -11.23 -11.47
CA ARG A 66 12.67 -10.62 -11.03
C ARG A 66 12.55 -9.11 -10.88
N VAL A 67 11.45 -8.66 -10.26
CA VAL A 67 11.20 -7.22 -10.12
C VAL A 67 12.23 -6.52 -9.25
N ASN A 68 13.05 -7.25 -8.51
CA ASN A 68 14.19 -6.71 -7.75
C ASN A 68 15.31 -6.15 -8.62
N GLU A 69 15.39 -6.57 -9.87
CA GLU A 69 16.32 -5.97 -10.81
C GLU A 69 15.74 -4.63 -11.31
N VAL A 70 14.41 -4.52 -11.30
CA VAL A 70 13.48 -3.37 -11.37
C VAL A 70 13.88 -1.97 -10.91
N LYS A 71 14.82 -1.24 -11.52
CA LYS A 71 14.95 0.20 -11.25
C LYS A 71 13.70 0.96 -11.66
N VAL A 72 13.05 1.61 -10.70
CA VAL A 72 11.81 2.37 -10.93
C VAL A 72 11.84 3.73 -10.23
N ILE A 73 11.08 4.65 -10.80
CA ILE A 73 10.68 5.90 -10.16
C ILE A 73 9.18 5.80 -9.93
N CYS A 74 8.70 6.05 -8.71
CA CYS A 74 7.29 5.91 -8.38
C CYS A 74 6.72 7.12 -7.62
N MET A 75 5.40 7.20 -7.57
CA MET A 75 4.71 8.24 -6.81
C MET A 75 4.98 8.03 -5.30
N GLN A 76 5.25 9.11 -4.56
CA GLN A 76 5.71 9.06 -3.17
C GLN A 76 4.79 8.24 -2.25
N TRP A 77 3.47 8.34 -2.43
CA TRP A 77 2.51 7.57 -1.63
C TRP A 77 2.57 6.07 -1.94
N GLN A 78 3.00 5.69 -3.15
CA GLN A 78 3.13 4.28 -3.54
C GLN A 78 4.48 3.67 -3.14
N LYS A 79 5.43 4.46 -2.64
CA LYS A 79 6.80 4.01 -2.34
C LYS A 79 6.82 2.72 -1.51
N ALA A 80 6.10 2.71 -0.39
CA ALA A 80 6.12 1.56 0.52
C ALA A 80 5.54 0.28 -0.11
N PHE A 81 4.57 0.40 -1.02
CA PHE A 81 4.03 -0.73 -1.78
C PHE A 81 5.02 -1.23 -2.83
N VAL A 82 5.64 -0.30 -3.56
CA VAL A 82 6.62 -0.63 -4.62
C VAL A 82 7.88 -1.26 -4.03
N GLU A 83 8.35 -0.76 -2.88
CA GLU A 83 9.46 -1.37 -2.13
C GLU A 83 9.07 -2.76 -1.58
N TRP A 84 7.84 -2.92 -1.08
CA TRP A 84 7.36 -4.22 -0.62
C TRP A 84 7.30 -5.27 -1.74
N LEU A 85 6.90 -4.87 -2.95
CA LEU A 85 6.95 -5.73 -4.13
C LEU A 85 8.38 -6.18 -4.49
N GLY A 86 9.39 -5.48 -3.98
CA GLY A 86 10.80 -5.78 -4.19
C GLY A 86 11.49 -4.91 -5.24
N PHE A 87 10.81 -3.94 -5.84
CA PHE A 87 11.41 -3.04 -6.83
C PHE A 87 12.55 -2.20 -6.25
N ASN A 88 13.54 -1.88 -7.09
CA ASN A 88 14.60 -0.94 -6.75
C ASN A 88 14.13 0.50 -7.02
N VAL A 89 13.57 1.15 -6.00
CA VAL A 89 13.08 2.53 -6.10
C VAL A 89 14.27 3.50 -6.06
N VAL A 90 14.60 4.10 -7.22
CA VAL A 90 15.74 5.03 -7.33
C VAL A 90 15.35 6.49 -7.05
N ALA A 91 14.07 6.83 -7.21
CA ALA A 91 13.52 8.13 -6.83
C ALA A 91 12.01 8.05 -6.64
N THR A 92 11.44 9.07 -5.99
CA THR A 92 9.99 9.25 -5.90
C THR A 92 9.57 10.64 -6.33
N TYR A 93 8.33 10.79 -6.78
CA TYR A 93 7.73 12.09 -7.08
C TYR A 93 6.46 12.34 -6.27
N LYS A 94 6.24 13.60 -5.88
CA LYS A 94 4.98 14.05 -5.26
C LYS A 94 3.86 14.13 -6.32
N PRO A 95 2.59 14.37 -5.95
CA PRO A 95 1.51 14.49 -6.93
C PRO A 95 1.88 15.42 -8.10
N PRO A 96 1.66 15.01 -9.37
CA PRO A 96 2.15 15.74 -10.55
C PRO A 96 1.74 17.21 -10.58
N GLU A 97 0.52 17.52 -10.12
CA GLU A 97 -0.02 18.88 -10.03
C GLU A 97 0.72 19.77 -9.02
N ARG A 98 1.53 19.18 -8.15
CA ARG A 98 2.35 19.89 -7.16
C ARG A 98 3.81 20.00 -7.58
N MET A 99 4.20 19.48 -8.73
CA MET A 99 5.58 19.50 -9.21
C MET A 99 5.91 20.78 -9.97
N SER A 100 7.05 21.37 -9.61
CA SER A 100 7.69 22.42 -10.39
C SER A 100 8.41 21.83 -11.60
N THR A 101 8.66 22.68 -12.61
CA THR A 101 9.45 22.30 -13.78
C THR A 101 10.87 21.84 -13.40
N SER A 102 11.50 22.45 -12.41
CA SER A 102 12.84 22.05 -11.93
C SER A 102 12.85 20.65 -11.34
N GLU A 103 11.83 20.29 -10.53
CA GLU A 103 11.71 18.94 -9.95
C GLU A 103 11.50 17.88 -11.05
N ILE A 104 10.73 18.20 -12.09
CA ILE A 104 10.53 17.31 -13.25
C ILE A 104 11.86 17.09 -14.00
N LEU A 105 12.63 18.15 -14.22
CA LEU A 105 13.93 18.07 -14.89
C LEU A 105 14.93 17.25 -14.07
N GLU A 106 14.95 17.43 -12.76
CA GLU A 106 15.79 16.64 -11.85
C GLU A 106 15.41 15.15 -11.87
N LEU A 107 14.10 14.85 -11.85
CA LEU A 107 13.60 13.48 -11.94
C LEU A 107 13.99 12.82 -13.27
N THR A 108 13.89 13.57 -14.38
CA THR A 108 14.30 13.12 -15.71
C THR A 108 15.80 12.87 -15.78
N ALA A 109 16.60 13.75 -15.19
CA ALA A 109 18.05 13.57 -15.12
C ALA A 109 18.42 12.34 -14.26
N THR A 110 17.69 12.10 -13.17
CA THR A 110 17.84 10.91 -12.34
C THR A 110 17.51 9.64 -13.12
N ALA A 111 16.40 9.62 -13.85
CA ALA A 111 16.04 8.48 -14.70
C ALA A 111 17.15 8.12 -15.70
N LYS A 112 17.75 9.12 -16.35
CA LYS A 112 18.87 8.93 -17.28
C LYS A 112 20.12 8.38 -16.60
N ARG A 113 20.53 8.96 -15.46
CA ARG A 113 21.72 8.50 -14.71
C ARG A 113 21.55 7.09 -14.14
N SER A 114 20.33 6.72 -13.78
CA SER A 114 20.03 5.42 -13.19
C SER A 114 19.85 4.31 -14.22
N SER A 115 19.91 4.59 -15.53
CA SER A 115 19.60 3.60 -16.57
C SER A 115 18.20 3.00 -16.40
N LEU A 116 17.21 3.87 -16.15
CA LEU A 116 15.83 3.42 -15.97
C LEU A 116 15.32 2.76 -17.26
N GLY A 117 14.90 1.50 -17.18
CA GLY A 117 14.36 0.75 -18.33
C GLY A 117 15.39 -0.11 -19.10
N ASP A 118 16.67 -0.13 -18.70
CA ASP A 118 17.71 -0.94 -19.36
C ASP A 118 17.69 -2.43 -18.94
N ARG A 119 16.49 -3.03 -18.84
CA ARG A 119 16.31 -4.46 -18.53
C ARG A 119 15.37 -5.18 -19.45
#